data_AF-A0A090FY75-F1
#
_entry.id   AF-A0A090FY75-F1
#
_cell.length_a   1.000
_cell.length_b   1.000
_cell.length_c   1.000
_cell.angle_alpha   90.00
_cell.angle_beta   90.00
_cell.angle_gamma   90.00
#
_symmetry.space_group_name_H-M   'P 1'
#
loop_
_entity.id
_entity.type
_entity.pdbx_description
1 polymer ?
#
loop_
_entity_poly.entity_id
_entity_poly.type
_entity_poly.pdbx_seq_one_letter_code
_entity_poly.pdbx_strand_id
1 'polypeptide(L)' 'MLYPGQVVTNDELDMLTRVYKTISQERGLPADSPRCEKVAAHIIKLFMNGLTDEDELLFAVRNRGPLVPTHQIERGL' A
#
# COMPACT_ATOMS: atom_id res chain seq x y z
N MET A 1 -20.09 -7.04 -1.18
CA MET A 1 -19.88 -5.57 -1.15
C MET A 1 -19.35 -5.17 -2.52
N LEU A 2 -20.13 -4.42 -3.29
CA LEU A 2 -19.65 -3.83 -4.55
C LEU A 2 -18.73 -2.69 -4.14
N TYR A 3 -17.43 -2.81 -4.39
CA TYR A 3 -16.58 -1.63 -4.44
C TYR A 3 -17.02 -0.89 -5.72
N PRO A 4 -17.61 0.31 -5.65
CA PRO A 4 -17.78 1.11 -6.86
C PRO A 4 -16.40 1.23 -7.48
N GLY A 5 -16.23 0.70 -8.70
CA GLY A 5 -14.94 0.62 -9.34
C GLY A 5 -14.38 2.03 -9.49
N GLN A 6 -13.32 2.34 -8.76
CA GLN A 6 -12.60 3.59 -8.93
C GLN A 6 -11.75 3.42 -10.18
N VAL A 7 -12.03 4.24 -11.20
CA VAL A 7 -11.23 4.25 -12.43
C VAL A 7 -9.90 4.89 -12.10
N VAL A 8 -8.82 4.11 -12.20
CA VAL A 8 -7.46 4.60 -12.07
C VAL A 8 -7.02 5.12 -13.43
N THR A 9 -6.69 6.40 -13.50
CA THR A 9 -6.13 7.04 -14.69
C THR A 9 -4.70 6.55 -14.96
N ASN A 10 -4.19 6.77 -16.18
CA ASN A 10 -2.80 6.41 -16.50
C ASN A 10 -1.80 7.15 -15.60
N ASP A 11 -2.06 8.43 -15.29
CA ASP A 11 -1.18 9.24 -14.43
C ASP A 11 -1.14 8.69 -12.99
N GLU A 12 -2.27 8.26 -12.46
CA GLU A 12 -2.36 7.63 -11.14
C GLU A 12 -1.66 6.26 -11.13
N LEU A 13 -1.82 5.47 -12.19
CA LEU A 13 -1.16 4.17 -12.32
C LEU A 13 0.37 4.31 -12.43
N ASP A 14 0.84 5.33 -13.15
CA ASP A 14 2.26 5.68 -13.24
C ASP A 14 2.81 6.14 -11.89
N MET A 15 2.07 6.97 -11.15
CA MET A 15 2.41 7.39 -9.79
C MET A 15 2.51 6.18 -8.85
N LEU A 16 1.51 5.30 -8.81
CA LEU A 16 1.52 4.10 -7.97
C LEU A 16 2.71 3.18 -8.31
N THR A 17 3.05 3.10 -9.60
CA THR A 17 4.21 2.35 -10.08
C THR A 17 5.53 2.97 -9.61
N ARG A 18 5.65 4.30 -9.62
CA ARG A 18 6.82 5.01 -9.06
C ARG A 18 6.97 4.75 -7.57
N VAL A 19 5.90 4.92 -6.79
CA VAL A 19 5.88 4.63 -5.35
C VAL A 19 6.32 3.19 -5.08
N TYR A 20 5.76 2.21 -5.80
CA TYR A 20 6.11 0.81 -5.64
C TYR A 20 7.59 0.54 -5.95
N LYS A 21 8.11 1.06 -7.05
CA LYS A 21 9.53 0.90 -7.43
C LYS A 21 10.46 1.49 -6.39
N THR A 22 10.17 2.70 -5.91
CA THR A 22 10.95 3.37 -4.87
C THR A 22 11.01 2.53 -3.59
N ILE A 23 9.86 2.07 -3.08
CA ILE A 23 9.80 1.26 -1.86
C ILE A 23 10.45 -0.12 -2.05
N SER A 24 10.28 -0.74 -3.22
CA SER A 24 10.90 -2.02 -3.54
C SER A 24 12.43 -1.93 -3.55
N GLN A 25 12.97 -0.88 -4.16
CA GLN A 25 14.41 -0.58 -4.18
C GLN A 25 14.95 -0.28 -2.77
N GLU A 26 14.28 0.59 -2.00
CA GLU A 26 14.66 0.93 -0.63
C GLU A 26 14.73 -0.30 0.29
N ARG A 27 13.82 -1.26 0.08
CA ARG A 27 13.72 -2.47 0.90
C ARG A 27 14.50 -3.66 0.34
N GLY A 28 15.15 -3.50 -0.82
CA GLY A 28 15.86 -4.58 -1.51
C GLY A 28 14.98 -5.79 -1.82
N LEU A 29 13.69 -5.57 -2.14
CA LEU A 29 12.74 -6.65 -2.35
C LEU A 29 12.84 -7.18 -3.79
N PRO A 30 13.00 -8.51 -3.99
CA PRO A 30 12.84 -9.10 -5.30
C PRO A 30 11.38 -8.95 -5.76
N ALA A 31 11.21 -8.66 -7.06
CA ALA A 31 9.91 -8.40 -7.67
C ALA A 31 8.89 -9.54 -7.44
N ASP A 32 9.37 -10.79 -7.48
CA ASP A 32 8.53 -12.00 -7.33
C ASP A 32 8.38 -12.46 -5.87
N SER A 33 8.70 -11.60 -4.90
CA SER A 33 8.55 -11.95 -3.49
C SER A 33 7.10 -11.71 -3.01
N PRO A 34 6.53 -12.60 -2.18
CA PRO A 34 5.25 -12.35 -1.50
C PRO A 34 5.26 -11.07 -0.66
N ARG A 35 6.45 -10.58 -0.32
CA ARG A 35 6.63 -9.31 0.40
C ARG A 35 6.42 -8.10 -0.51
N CYS A 36 6.78 -8.19 -1.80
CA CYS A 36 6.50 -7.16 -2.80
C CYS A 36 5.01 -7.05 -3.10
N GLU A 37 4.31 -8.18 -3.24
CA GLU A 37 2.85 -8.19 -3.41
C GLU A 37 2.13 -7.50 -2.24
N LYS A 38 2.57 -7.76 -1.00
CA LYS A 38 2.04 -7.10 0.20
C LYS A 38 2.29 -5.59 0.23
N VAL A 39 3.38 -5.13 -0.38
CA VAL A 39 3.68 -3.69 -0.53
C VAL A 39 2.76 -3.07 -1.58
N ALA A 40 2.64 -3.69 -2.75
CA ALA A 40 1.77 -3.22 -3.82
C ALA A 40 0.29 -3.15 -3.36
N ALA A 41 -0.21 -4.21 -2.73
CA ALA A 41 -1.56 -4.23 -2.17
C ALA A 41 -1.78 -3.14 -1.11
N HIS A 42 -0.75 -2.82 -0.32
CA HIS A 42 -0.83 -1.78 0.68
C HIS A 42 -0.89 -0.38 0.06
N ILE A 43 -0.05 -0.11 -0.95
CA ILE A 43 -0.07 1.15 -1.72
C ILE A 43 -1.45 1.36 -2.34
N ILE A 44 -1.99 0.34 -3.01
CA ILE A 44 -3.32 0.40 -3.62
C ILE A 44 -4.40 0.67 -2.56
N LYS A 45 -4.31 0.02 -1.39
CA LYS A 45 -5.26 0.26 -0.29
C LYS A 45 -5.22 1.71 0.21
N LEU A 46 -4.04 2.29 0.36
CA LEU A 46 -3.89 3.70 0.78
C LEU A 46 -4.50 4.64 -0.27
N PHE A 47 -4.24 4.37 -1.54
CA PHE A 47 -4.80 5.12 -2.65
C PHE A 47 -6.33 5.06 -2.70
N MET A 48 -6.90 3.86 -2.59
CA MET A 48 -8.36 3.68 -2.51
C MET A 48 -8.99 4.31 -1.26
N ASN A 49 -8.21 4.55 -0.20
CA ASN A 49 -8.65 5.26 0.99
C ASN A 49 -8.52 6.79 0.86
N GLY A 50 -8.06 7.30 -0.29
CA GLY A 50 -7.99 8.73 -0.60
C GLY A 50 -6.60 9.36 -0.53
N LEU A 51 -5.53 8.59 -0.25
CA LEU A 51 -4.15 9.11 -0.41
C LEU A 51 -3.77 9.10 -1.89
N THR A 52 -3.97 10.22 -2.57
CA THR A 52 -3.69 10.36 -4.01
C THR A 52 -2.37 11.06 -4.32
N ASP A 53 -1.69 11.60 -3.29
CA ASP A 53 -0.39 12.26 -3.43
C ASP A 53 0.78 11.27 -3.31
N GLU A 54 1.79 11.45 -4.16
CA GLU A 54 2.96 10.55 -4.26
C GLU A 54 3.83 10.58 -2.99
N ASP A 55 4.08 11.77 -2.44
CA ASP A 55 4.91 11.96 -1.25
C ASP A 55 4.18 11.45 0.01
N GLU A 56 2.88 11.71 0.12
CA GLU A 56 2.05 11.15 1.20
C GLU A 56 2.01 9.63 1.18
N LEU A 57 1.88 9.02 -0.01
CA LEU A 57 1.93 7.57 -0.17
C LEU A 57 3.29 6.99 0.24
N LEU A 58 4.39 7.61 -0.21
CA LEU A 58 5.74 7.20 0.19
C LEU A 58 5.92 7.30 1.71
N PHE A 59 5.50 8.41 2.30
CA PHE A 59 5.56 8.63 3.75
C PHE A 59 4.75 7.58 4.50
N ALA A 60 3.50 7.32 4.10
CA ALA A 60 2.63 6.34 4.75
C ALA A 60 3.18 4.91 4.64
N VAL A 61 3.72 4.53 3.48
CA VAL A 61 4.27 3.19 3.26
C VAL A 61 5.58 2.98 4.03
N ARG A 62 6.42 4.01 4.14
CA ARG A 62 7.67 4.00 4.93
C ARG A 62 7.38 3.92 6.43
N ASN A 63 6.46 4.73 6.93
CA ASN A 63 6.10 4.82 8.35
C ASN A 63 5.08 3.78 8.79
N ARG A 64 4.89 2.74 7.98
CA ARG A 64 3.94 1.67 8.23
C ARG A 64 4.21 1.00 9.59
N GLY A 65 3.28 1.19 10.52
CA GLY A 65 3.14 0.35 11.71
C GLY A 65 2.80 -1.11 11.35
N PRO A 66 2.93 -2.06 12.30
CA PRO A 66 2.65 -3.47 12.04
C PRO A 66 1.25 -3.66 11.43
N LEU A 67 1.13 -4.60 10.47
CA LEU A 67 -0.10 -4.89 9.69
C LEU A 67 -1.30 -5.40 10.50
N VAL A 68 -1.21 -5.43 11.81
CA VAL A 68 -2.24 -5.97 12.67
C VAL A 68 -2.97 -4.78 13.30
N PRO A 69 -4.29 -4.63 13.11
CA PRO A 69 -5.06 -3.78 13.99
C PRO A 69 -4.90 -4.36 15.41
N THR A 70 -4.33 -3.60 16.34
CA THR A 70 -4.09 -4.02 17.74
C THR A 70 -5.40 -4.23 18.54
N HIS A 71 -6.53 -4.50 17.88
CA HIS A 71 -7.85 -4.62 18.51
C HIS A 71 -8.49 -6.03 18.39
N GLN A 72 -7.69 -7.09 18.38
CA GLN A 72 -8.20 -8.48 18.50
C GLN A 72 -7.35 -9.33 19.47
N ILE A 73 -6.94 -8.77 20.62
CA ILE A 73 -6.50 -9.57 21.78
C ILE A 73 -7.21 -9.05 23.04
N GLU A 74 -8.54 -8.94 22.99
CA GLU A 74 -9.35 -8.90 24.21
C GLU A 74 -10.65 -9.68 23.95
N ARG A 75 -10.83 -10.76 24.73
CA ARG A 75 -11.90 -11.78 24.76
C ARG A 75 -11.54 -13.11 24.06
N GLY A 76 -11.35 -14.23 24.77
CA GLY A 76 -11.61 -14.51 26.18
C GLY A 76 -10.82 -15.72 26.67
N LEU A 77 -10.40 -15.61 27.93
CA LEU A 77 -10.29 -16.72 28.87
C LEU A 77 -11.67 -17.33 29.11
#